data_AF-A0A1Y0H2A5-F1
#
_entry.id   AF-A0A1Y0H2A5-F1
#
_cell.length_a   1.000
_cell.length_b   1.000
_cell.length_c   1.000
_cell.angle_alpha   90.00
_cell.angle_beta   90.00
_cell.angle_gamma   90.00
#
_symmetry.space_group_name_H-M   'P 1'
#
loop_
_entity.id
_entity.type
_entity.pdbx_description
1 polymer ?
#
loop_
_entity_poly.entity_id
_entity_poly.type
_entity_poly.pdbx_seq_one_letter_code
_entity_poly.pdbx_strand_id
1 'polypeptide(L)'
;MHDIVILAGGKADQETQEKLGVTSTSELPWRGSTFLDHVHSVASEFTDPIVIGGPERPNFRQAPGGKSFVASLQTGASLVKSSHFLLITADLPS
;
A
#
# COMPACT_ATOMS: atom_id res chain seq x y z
N MET A 1 -3.59 -4.15 -20.33
CA MET A 1 -3.47 -4.61 -18.94
C MET A 1 -3.60 -3.38 -18.06
N HIS A 2 -4.45 -3.39 -17.04
CA HIS A 2 -4.66 -2.22 -16.17
C HIS A 2 -3.49 -2.10 -15.19
N ASP A 3 -3.01 -0.88 -14.94
CA ASP A 3 -2.08 -0.64 -13.84
C ASP A 3 -2.81 -0.82 -12.49
N ILE A 4 -2.07 -1.20 -11.45
CA ILE A 4 -2.59 -1.31 -10.09
C ILE A 4 -1.80 -0.35 -9.20
N VAL A 5 -2.51 0.43 -8.39
CA VAL A 5 -1.95 1.31 -7.37
C VAL A 5 -2.41 0.82 -6.01
N ILE A 6 -1.46 0.56 -5.10
CA ILE A 6 -1.69 0.16 -3.72
C ILE A 6 -1.37 1.36 -2.82
N LEU A 7 -2.33 1.85 -2.04
CA LEU A 7 -2.07 2.88 -1.02
C LEU A 7 -1.76 2.21 0.32
N ALA A 8 -0.54 2.39 0.83
CA ALA A 8 -0.04 1.74 2.05
C ALA A 8 0.38 2.74 3.14
N GLY A 9 0.06 4.03 2.98
CA GLY A 9 0.50 5.11 3.88
C GLY A 9 -0.30 5.29 5.17
N GLY A 10 -1.31 4.46 5.45
CA GLY A 10 -2.13 4.56 6.66
C GLY A 10 -1.29 4.38 7.93
N LYS A 11 -1.41 5.29 8.89
CA LYS A 11 -0.73 5.19 10.19
C LYS A 11 -1.53 4.31 11.14
N ALA A 12 -0.86 3.43 11.87
CA ALA A 12 -1.46 2.72 12.98
C ALA A 12 -1.81 3.71 14.10
N ASP A 13 -2.87 3.47 14.87
CA ASP A 13 -3.15 4.23 16.09
C ASP A 13 -2.11 3.92 17.19
N GLN A 14 -2.09 4.72 18.25
CA GLN A 14 -1.10 4.59 19.32
C GLN A 14 -1.18 3.23 20.02
N GLU A 15 -2.39 2.73 20.27
CA GLU A 15 -2.58 1.43 20.94
C GLU A 15 -2.00 0.28 20.10
N THR A 16 -2.22 0.32 18.79
CA THR A 16 -1.69 -0.65 17.82
C THR A 16 -0.18 -0.56 17.73
N GLN A 17 0.39 0.66 17.69
CA GLN A 17 1.84 0.87 17.73
C GLN A 17 2.46 0.27 18.99
N GLU A 18 1.85 0.50 20.16
CA GLU A 18 2.34 0.01 21.45
C GLU A 18 2.24 -1.52 21.56
N LYS A 19 1.14 -2.11 21.09
CA LYS A 19 0.89 -3.56 21.20
C LYS A 19 1.66 -4.39 20.18
N LEU A 20 1.79 -3.91 18.96
CA LEU A 20 2.29 -4.68 17.82
C LEU A 20 3.63 -4.17 17.27
N GLY A 21 4.10 -2.99 17.71
CA GLY A 21 5.39 -2.43 17.27
C GLY A 21 5.41 -1.98 15.82
N VAL A 22 4.24 -1.81 15.18
CA VAL A 22 4.10 -1.42 13.77
C VAL A 22 3.80 0.06 13.65
N THR A 23 4.29 0.74 12.62
CA THR A 23 4.06 2.18 12.41
C THR A 23 2.91 2.46 11.44
N SER A 24 2.68 1.54 10.50
CA SER A 24 1.63 1.61 9.51
C SER A 24 0.59 0.49 9.71
N THR A 25 -0.67 0.76 9.38
CA THR A 25 -1.71 -0.29 9.30
C THR A 25 -1.38 -1.35 8.26
N SER A 26 -0.64 -0.99 7.21
CA SER A 26 -0.20 -1.92 6.17
C SER A 26 0.85 -2.94 6.67
N GLU A 27 1.50 -2.66 7.80
CA GLU A 27 2.47 -3.54 8.46
C GLU A 27 1.82 -4.56 9.40
N LEU A 28 0.50 -4.47 9.63
CA LEU A 28 -0.20 -5.38 10.53
C LEU A 28 0.00 -6.84 10.11
N PRO A 29 0.37 -7.73 11.05
CA PRO A 29 0.63 -9.13 10.74
C PRO A 29 -0.68 -9.88 10.47
N TRP A 30 -0.68 -10.68 9.41
CA TRP A 30 -1.78 -11.54 9.00
C TRP A 30 -1.26 -12.83 8.39
N ARG A 31 -1.62 -13.97 9.00
CA ARG A 31 -1.30 -15.31 8.49
C ARG A 31 0.19 -15.52 8.13
N GLY A 32 1.10 -14.91 8.89
CA GLY A 32 2.56 -15.05 8.69
C GLY A 32 3.21 -14.06 7.74
N SER A 33 2.45 -13.11 7.18
CA SER A 33 2.96 -11.96 6.40
C SER A 33 2.35 -10.65 6.91
N THR A 34 2.66 -9.51 6.29
CA THR A 34 1.91 -8.26 6.56
C THR A 34 0.69 -8.13 5.65
N PHE A 35 -0.24 -7.23 5.96
CA PHE A 35 -1.33 -6.89 5.05
C PHE A 35 -0.82 -6.39 3.69
N LEU A 36 0.23 -5.57 3.70
CA LEU A 36 0.85 -5.10 2.47
C LEU A 36 1.36 -6.26 1.62
N ASP A 37 2.07 -7.21 2.22
CA ASP A 37 2.61 -8.36 1.47
C ASP A 37 1.50 -9.20 0.85
N HIS A 38 0.38 -9.36 1.57
CA HIS A 38 -0.77 -10.10 1.07
C HIS A 38 -1.44 -9.39 -0.12
N VAL A 39 -1.72 -8.09 0.04
CA VAL A 39 -2.31 -7.26 -1.02
C VAL A 39 -1.40 -7.21 -2.25
N HIS A 40 -0.10 -7.03 -2.05
CA HIS A 40 0.88 -7.05 -3.13
C HIS A 40 0.89 -8.40 -3.84
N SER A 41 0.93 -9.51 -3.11
CA SER A 41 0.93 -10.86 -3.70
C SER A 41 -0.26 -11.07 -4.63
N VAL A 42 -1.46 -10.69 -4.21
CA VAL A 42 -2.67 -10.82 -5.04
C VAL A 42 -2.60 -9.89 -6.26
N ALA A 43 -2.19 -8.64 -6.08
CA ALA A 43 -2.07 -7.68 -7.18
C ALA A 43 -1.02 -8.11 -8.22
N SER A 44 0.09 -8.70 -7.77
CA SER A 44 1.18 -9.21 -8.61
C SER A 44 0.76 -10.32 -9.57
N GLU A 45 -0.33 -11.04 -9.31
CA GLU A 45 -0.88 -12.03 -10.25
C GLU A 45 -1.43 -11.38 -11.53
N PHE A 46 -1.75 -10.08 -11.48
CA PHE A 46 -2.33 -9.35 -12.61
C PHE A 46 -1.34 -8.42 -13.32
N THR A 47 -0.48 -7.72 -12.57
CA THR A 47 0.55 -6.79 -13.08
C THR A 47 1.55 -6.47 -11.97
N ASP A 48 2.65 -5.78 -12.29
CA ASP A 48 3.58 -5.23 -11.28
C ASP A 48 2.97 -3.97 -10.61
N PRO A 49 2.46 -4.08 -9.36
CA PRO A 49 1.68 -3.00 -8.74
C PRO A 49 2.58 -1.88 -8.21
N ILE A 50 2.06 -0.65 -8.26
CA ILE A 50 2.75 0.53 -7.71
C ILE A 50 2.29 0.72 -6.26
N VAL A 51 3.20 0.57 -5.30
CA VAL A 51 2.91 0.80 -3.88
C VAL A 51 3.25 2.25 -3.50
N ILE A 52 2.30 2.95 -2.88
CA ILE A 52 2.43 4.34 -2.46
C ILE A 52 2.47 4.44 -0.93
N GLY A 53 3.59 4.90 -0.40
CA GLY A 53 3.85 4.97 1.03
C GLY A 53 4.06 3.60 1.67
N GLY A 54 3.85 3.53 2.99
CA GLY A 54 4.08 2.32 3.76
C GLY A 54 5.57 2.03 4.00
N PRO A 55 5.89 0.84 4.55
CA PRO A 55 7.27 0.42 4.78
C PRO A 55 8.02 0.16 3.47
N GLU A 56 9.31 0.51 3.44
CA GLU A 56 10.16 0.21 2.29
C GLU A 56 10.35 -1.31 2.12
N ARG A 57 10.21 -1.77 0.87
CA ARG A 57 10.38 -3.18 0.49
C ARG A 57 11.25 -3.25 -0.77
N PRO A 58 12.43 -3.91 -0.73
CA PRO A 58 13.39 -3.91 -1.84
C PRO A 58 12.84 -4.41 -3.18
N ASN A 59 11.83 -5.29 -3.14
CA ASN A 59 11.28 -5.95 -4.32
C ASN A 59 9.98 -5.30 -4.82
N PHE A 60 9.52 -4.21 -4.20
CA PHE A 60 8.27 -3.56 -4.61
C PHE A 60 8.56 -2.35 -5.48
N ARG A 61 7.75 -2.16 -6.52
CA ARG A 61 7.71 -0.89 -7.25
C ARG A 61 7.06 0.17 -6.37
N GLN A 62 7.86 0.93 -5.64
CA GLN A 62 7.41 1.86 -4.61
C GLN A 62 7.63 3.34 -4.95
N ALA A 63 6.78 4.19 -4.39
CA ALA A 63 6.93 5.65 -4.38
C ALA A 63 6.46 6.24 -3.03
N PRO A 64 6.96 7.43 -2.64
CA PRO A 64 6.60 8.03 -1.36
C PRO A 64 5.11 8.39 -1.28
N GLY A 65 4.54 8.25 -0.09
CA GLY A 65 3.18 8.73 0.22
C GLY A 65 3.09 10.26 0.29
N GLY A 66 1.90 10.79 0.04
CA GLY A 66 1.61 12.22 0.21
C GLY A 66 1.17 12.56 1.64
N LYS A 67 1.05 13.87 1.94
CA LYS A 67 0.54 14.36 3.24
C LYS A 67 -0.94 14.06 3.51
N SER A 68 -1.66 13.55 2.50
CA SER A 68 -3.08 13.20 2.56
C SER A 68 -3.38 12.02 1.64
N PHE A 69 -4.58 11.45 1.78
CA PHE A 69 -5.09 10.43 0.86
C PHE A 69 -5.05 10.91 -0.60
N VAL A 70 -5.58 12.11 -0.86
CA VAL A 70 -5.62 12.69 -2.21
C VAL A 70 -4.22 12.91 -2.78
N ALA A 71 -3.28 13.39 -1.97
CA ALA A 71 -1.90 13.57 -2.41
C ALA A 71 -1.22 12.23 -2.75
N SER A 72 -1.49 11.18 -1.97
CA SER A 72 -0.98 9.83 -2.27
C SER A 72 -1.59 9.25 -3.54
N LEU A 73 -2.90 9.46 -3.75
CA LEU A 73 -3.58 9.07 -4.98
C LEU A 73 -3.02 9.81 -6.20
N GLN A 74 -2.72 11.10 -6.07
CA GLN A 74 -2.07 11.88 -7.13
C GLN A 74 -0.69 11.33 -7.49
N THR A 75 0.14 10.96 -6.49
CA THR A 75 1.42 10.30 -6.73
C THR A 75 1.21 9.01 -7.53
N GLY A 76 0.32 8.13 -7.08
CA GLY A 76 0.01 6.88 -7.79
C GLY A 76 -0.48 7.10 -9.22
N ALA A 77 -1.44 8.01 -9.41
CA ALA A 77 -2.01 8.32 -10.72
C ALA A 77 -0.98 8.88 -11.71
N SER A 78 0.03 9.63 -11.23
CA SER A 78 1.11 10.13 -12.10
C SER A 78 2.10 9.06 -12.57
N LEU A 79 2.11 7.89 -11.92
CA LEU A 79 2.99 6.75 -12.25
C LEU A 79 2.29 5.68 -13.10
N VAL A 80 0.97 5.76 -13.20
CA VAL A 80 0.13 4.93 -14.06
C VAL A 80 0.36 5.31 -15.52
N LYS A 81 0.51 4.32 -16.40
CA LYS A 81 0.69 4.51 -17.85
C LYS A 81 -0.59 4.24 -18.64
N SER A 82 -1.52 3.51 -18.03
CA SER A 82 -2.80 3.11 -18.61
C SER A 82 -3.84 4.22 -18.51
N SER A 83 -4.87 4.18 -19.37
CA SER A 83 -6.02 5.11 -19.27
C SER A 83 -6.90 4.87 -18.04
N HIS A 84 -6.80 3.69 -17.43
CA HIS A 84 -7.53 3.27 -16.24
C HIS A 84 -6.61 2.43 -15.37
N PHE A 85 -6.77 2.53 -14.05
CA PHE A 85 -6.03 1.74 -13.07
C PHE A 85 -6.98 1.26 -11.96
N LEU A 86 -6.60 0.18 -11.29
CA LEU A 86 -7.26 -0.30 -10.08
C LEU A 86 -6.58 0.33 -8.88
N LEU A 87 -7.37 0.93 -7.99
CA LEU A 87 -6.90 1.41 -6.69
C LEU A 87 -7.21 0.36 -5.64
N ILE A 88 -6.20 -0.07 -4.90
CA ILE A 88 -6.33 -0.92 -3.72
C ILE A 88 -5.81 -0.13 -2.52
N THR A 89 -6.52 -0.17 -1.40
CA THR A 89 -6.00 0.36 -0.15
C THR A 89 -5.52 -0.81 0.71
N ALA A 90 -4.29 -0.71 1.23
CA ALA A 90 -3.67 -1.73 2.07
C ALA A 90 -3.93 -1.46 3.56
N ASP A 91 -5.01 -0.73 3.85
CA ASP A 91 -5.66 -0.63 5.15
C ASP A 91 -7.00 -1.37 5.05
N LEU A 92 -7.16 -2.46 5.80
CA LEU A 92 -8.49 -3.07 5.94
C LEU A 92 -9.41 -2.08 6.70
N PRO A 93 -10.72 -2.07 6.43
CA PRO A 93 -11.65 -1.39 7.32
C PRO A 93 -11.52 -2.01 8.72
N SER A 94 -11.15 -1.16 9.68
CA SER A 94 -11.30 -1.40 11.11
C SER A 94 -12.76 -1.62 11.48
#